data_AF-A0A554JKE7-F1
#
_entry.id   AF-A0A554JKE7-F1
#
_cell.length_a   1.000
_cell.length_b   1.000
_cell.length_c   1.000
_cell.angle_alpha   90.00
_cell.angle_beta   90.00
_cell.angle_gamma   90.00
#
_symmetry.space_group_name_H-M   'P 1'
#
loop_
_entity.id
_entity.type
_entity.pdbx_description
1 polymer ?
#
loop_
_entity_poly.entity_id
_entity_poly.type
_entity_poly.pdbx_seq_one_letter_code
_entity_poly.pdbx_strand_id
1 'polypeptide(L)'
;MDSFNSPTTRPLYRGTQIVWYILGFIEVLLAFRFVLKLLGANPAAGFTSFIYGVTYIFAAPFLNVFRITQVAGSIFEWTTLLAMFVYLVLAFGIIKLFLMGKTVSTPEAAAKLNAQENN
;
A
#
# COMPACT_ATOMS: atom_id res chain seq x y z
N MET A 1 -0.51 2.96 -31.34
CA MET A 1 -1.94 2.98 -30.95
C MET A 1 -2.03 3.80 -29.69
N ASP A 2 -2.47 5.03 -29.82
CA ASP A 2 -2.37 5.99 -28.72
C ASP A 2 -3.37 5.62 -27.62
N SER A 3 -3.03 5.89 -26.37
CA SER A 3 -3.85 5.47 -25.21
C SER A 3 -5.30 5.96 -25.27
N PHE A 4 -5.56 7.01 -26.04
CA PHE A 4 -6.90 7.55 -26.30
C PHE A 4 -7.85 6.56 -26.99
N ASN A 5 -7.33 5.64 -27.80
CA ASN A 5 -8.15 4.72 -28.61
C ASN A 5 -8.03 3.25 -28.18
N SER A 6 -7.26 2.95 -27.12
CA SER A 6 -7.09 1.56 -26.66
C SER A 6 -8.24 1.11 -25.75
N PRO A 7 -8.86 -0.06 -26.00
CA PRO A 7 -9.94 -0.60 -25.16
C PRO A 7 -9.47 -0.96 -23.75
N THR A 8 -8.16 -1.20 -23.55
CA THR A 8 -7.60 -1.58 -22.24
C THR A 8 -7.27 -0.38 -21.35
N THR A 9 -7.23 0.85 -21.89
CA THR A 9 -6.89 2.05 -21.11
C THR A 9 -7.83 2.28 -19.92
N ARG A 10 -9.15 2.19 -20.13
CA ARG A 10 -10.14 2.45 -19.06
C ARG A 10 -10.06 1.39 -17.94
N PRO A 11 -10.06 0.06 -18.24
CA PRO A 11 -9.87 -0.96 -17.21
C PRO A 11 -8.57 -0.80 -16.42
N LEU A 12 -7.45 -0.51 -17.10
CA LEU A 12 -6.16 -0.31 -16.44
C LEU A 12 -6.18 0.86 -15.47
N TYR A 13 -6.71 2.01 -15.92
CA TYR A 13 -6.85 3.19 -15.07
C TYR A 13 -7.70 2.91 -13.83
N ARG A 14 -8.89 2.31 -14.01
CA ARG A 14 -9.77 1.95 -12.88
C ARG A 14 -9.10 0.95 -11.94
N GLY A 15 -8.37 -0.03 -12.46
CA GLY A 15 -7.58 -0.96 -11.65
C GLY A 15 -6.60 -0.22 -10.74
N THR A 16 -5.81 0.70 -11.30
CA THR A 16 -4.87 1.50 -10.49
C THR A 16 -5.56 2.36 -9.44
N GLN A 17 -6.73 2.95 -9.76
CA GLN A 17 -7.50 3.74 -8.79
C GLN A 17 -8.01 2.89 -7.62
N ILE A 18 -8.50 1.67 -7.91
CA ILE A 18 -8.96 0.74 -6.87
C ILE A 18 -7.81 0.38 -5.93
N VAL A 19 -6.62 0.08 -6.48
CA VAL A 19 -5.44 -0.23 -5.67
C VAL A 19 -5.05 0.96 -4.78
N TRP A 20 -5.04 2.18 -5.33
CA TRP A 20 -4.77 3.39 -4.53
C TRP A 20 -5.79 3.62 -3.42
N TYR A 21 -7.08 3.40 -3.70
CA TYR A 21 -8.13 3.56 -2.71
C TYR A 21 -8.01 2.53 -1.58
N ILE A 22 -7.79 1.26 -1.92
CA ILE A 22 -7.61 0.18 -0.93
C ILE A 22 -6.38 0.45 -0.08
N LEU A 23 -5.25 0.80 -0.70
CA LEU A 23 -4.03 1.16 0.02
C LEU A 23 -4.31 2.32 0.98
N GLY A 24 -4.86 3.43 0.49
CA GLY A 24 -5.13 4.60 1.32
C GLY A 24 -6.04 4.30 2.50
N PHE A 25 -7.08 3.47 2.29
CA PHE A 25 -7.96 3.03 3.37
C PHE A 25 -7.23 2.20 4.43
N ILE A 26 -6.39 1.23 4.04
CA ILE A 26 -5.59 0.42 4.96
C ILE A 26 -4.58 1.30 5.72
N GLU A 27 -3.89 2.20 5.01
CA GLU A 27 -2.91 3.12 5.59
C GLU A 27 -3.53 4.05 6.64
N VAL A 28 -4.72 4.59 6.40
CA VAL A 28 -5.44 5.43 7.38
C VAL A 28 -5.76 4.63 8.65
N LEU A 29 -6.22 3.39 8.52
CA LEU A 29 -6.50 2.53 9.68
C LEU A 29 -5.23 2.22 10.47
N LEU A 30 -4.13 1.86 9.78
CA LEU A 30 -2.84 1.58 10.42
C LEU A 30 -2.22 2.83 11.06
N ALA A 31 -2.39 4.00 10.44
CA ALA A 31 -1.97 5.28 11.02
C ALA A 31 -2.74 5.58 12.31
N PHE A 32 -4.07 5.38 12.34
CA PHE A 32 -4.84 5.49 13.58
C PHE A 32 -4.33 4.52 14.65
N ARG A 33 -4.10 3.26 14.29
CA ARG A 33 -3.53 2.27 15.22
C ARG A 33 -2.22 2.77 15.81
N PHE A 34 -1.27 3.17 14.96
CA PHE A 34 0.04 3.63 15.37
C PHE A 34 -0.06 4.84 16.30
N VAL A 35 -0.82 5.86 15.93
CA VAL A 35 -1.00 7.09 16.74
C VAL A 35 -1.65 6.77 18.09
N LEU A 36 -2.71 5.96 18.12
CA LEU A 36 -3.38 5.58 19.36
C LEU A 36 -2.44 4.82 20.31
N LYS A 37 -1.63 3.88 19.78
CA LYS A 37 -0.61 3.15 20.55
C LYS A 37 0.48 4.08 21.06
N LEU A 38 0.98 4.96 20.21
CA LEU A 38 2.04 5.91 20.52
C LEU A 38 1.62 6.88 21.63
N LEU A 39 0.37 7.33 21.60
CA LEU A 39 -0.18 8.26 22.59
C LEU A 39 -0.72 7.55 23.85
N GLY A 40 -0.58 6.22 23.96
CA GLY A 40 -1.05 5.48 25.13
C GLY A 40 -2.58 5.49 25.30
N ALA A 41 -3.33 5.53 24.19
CA ALA A 41 -4.78 5.59 24.21
C ALA A 41 -5.39 4.40 24.97
N ASN A 42 -6.45 4.65 25.74
CA ASN A 42 -7.15 3.62 26.52
C ASN A 42 -7.65 2.48 25.60
N PRO A 43 -7.14 1.24 25.74
CA PRO A 43 -7.53 0.13 24.87
C PRO A 43 -8.96 -0.35 25.11
N ALA A 44 -9.57 -0.05 26.26
CA ALA A 44 -10.96 -0.39 26.57
C ALA A 44 -11.97 0.60 25.95
N ALA A 45 -11.52 1.76 25.46
CA ALA A 45 -12.40 2.69 24.77
C ALA A 45 -12.90 2.09 23.43
N GLY A 46 -14.19 2.26 23.13
CA GLY A 46 -14.83 1.61 21.97
C GLY A 46 -14.13 1.89 20.63
N PHE A 47 -13.77 3.15 20.36
CA PHE A 47 -13.05 3.52 19.14
C PHE A 47 -11.65 2.88 19.07
N THR A 48 -10.88 2.95 20.16
CA THR A 48 -9.53 2.36 20.22
C THR A 48 -9.56 0.85 20.01
N SER A 49 -10.46 0.17 20.71
CA SER A 49 -10.67 -1.28 20.59
C SER A 49 -11.07 -1.66 19.17
N PHE A 50 -11.99 -0.92 18.54
CA PHE A 50 -12.38 -1.12 17.14
C PHE A 50 -11.19 -1.00 16.19
N ILE A 51 -10.41 0.08 16.29
CA ILE A 51 -9.22 0.27 15.43
C ILE A 51 -8.22 -0.86 15.63
N TYR A 52 -7.90 -1.23 16.88
CA TYR A 52 -6.96 -2.31 17.16
C TYR A 52 -7.45 -3.67 16.62
N GLY A 53 -8.76 -3.93 16.68
CA GLY A 53 -9.38 -5.15 16.16
C GLY A 53 -9.35 -5.21 14.63
N VAL A 54 -9.88 -4.20 13.94
CA VAL A 54 -9.95 -4.21 12.46
C VAL A 54 -8.56 -4.17 11.82
N THR A 55 -7.59 -3.52 12.46
CA THR A 55 -6.20 -3.48 11.96
C THR A 55 -5.39 -4.72 12.29
N TYR A 56 -5.87 -5.60 13.16
CA TYR A 56 -5.11 -6.77 13.58
C TYR A 56 -4.72 -7.66 12.41
N ILE A 57 -5.64 -7.91 11.46
CA ILE A 57 -5.35 -8.75 10.28
C ILE A 57 -4.21 -8.20 9.42
N PHE A 58 -4.06 -6.87 9.37
CA PHE A 58 -3.01 -6.21 8.60
C PHE A 58 -1.67 -6.18 9.35
N ALA A 59 -1.70 -6.00 10.67
CA ALA A 59 -0.50 -5.99 11.50
C ALA A 59 0.03 -7.40 11.81
N ALA A 60 -0.86 -8.42 11.88
CA ALA A 60 -0.57 -9.77 12.35
C ALA A 60 0.65 -10.44 11.71
N PRO A 61 0.87 -10.35 10.37
CA PRO A 61 2.05 -10.95 9.75
C PRO A 61 3.39 -10.38 10.25
N PHE A 62 3.39 -9.19 10.84
CA PHE A 62 4.58 -8.43 11.20
C PHE A 62 4.82 -8.32 12.71
N LEU A 63 3.90 -8.78 13.56
CA LEU A 63 3.90 -8.55 15.02
C LEU A 63 5.19 -9.02 15.73
N ASN A 64 5.90 -9.98 15.16
CA ASN A 64 7.12 -10.55 15.76
C ASN A 64 8.42 -10.14 15.05
N VAL A 65 8.35 -9.23 14.06
CA VAL A 65 9.54 -8.78 13.33
C VAL A 65 10.44 -7.91 14.21
N PHE A 66 9.84 -7.06 15.04
CA PHE A 66 10.55 -6.16 15.95
C PHE A 66 10.09 -6.36 17.38
N ARG A 67 10.96 -6.02 18.34
CA ARG A 67 10.61 -5.99 19.76
C ARG A 67 9.74 -4.77 20.06
N ILE A 68 8.82 -4.91 21.02
CA ILE A 68 7.96 -3.82 21.47
C ILE A 68 8.79 -2.82 22.26
N THR A 69 8.64 -1.53 21.95
CA THR A 69 9.21 -0.42 22.74
C THR A 69 8.07 0.29 23.48
N GLN A 70 8.11 0.29 24.81
CA GLN A 70 7.05 0.88 25.65
C GLN A 70 7.66 1.79 26.72
N VAL A 71 7.06 2.98 26.89
CA VAL A 71 7.41 3.96 27.93
C VAL A 71 6.13 4.52 28.54
N ALA A 72 5.93 4.35 29.85
CA ALA A 72 4.79 4.91 30.60
C ALA A 72 3.40 4.66 29.96
N GLY A 73 3.21 3.50 29.30
CA GLY A 73 1.95 3.14 28.63
C GLY A 73 1.87 3.53 27.14
N SER A 74 2.71 4.44 26.67
CA SER A 74 2.93 4.70 25.25
C SER A 74 3.72 3.57 24.60
N ILE A 75 3.26 3.10 23.45
CA ILE A 75 3.88 2.00 22.70
C ILE A 75 4.29 2.51 21.32
N PHE A 76 5.59 2.51 21.04
CA PHE A 76 6.10 2.74 19.69
C PHE A 76 6.08 1.41 18.91
N GLU A 77 5.05 1.21 18.10
CA GLU A 77 4.79 -0.07 17.41
C GLU A 77 5.50 -0.11 16.04
N TRP A 78 6.80 -0.44 16.03
CA TRP A 78 7.61 -0.61 14.82
C TRP A 78 7.00 -1.56 13.79
N THR A 79 6.27 -2.57 14.25
CA THR A 79 5.60 -3.57 13.42
C THR A 79 4.46 -2.96 12.59
N THR A 80 3.78 -1.93 13.10
CA THR A 80 2.74 -1.20 12.35
C THR A 80 3.37 -0.35 11.26
N LEU A 81 4.48 0.35 11.55
CA LEU A 81 5.21 1.11 10.54
C LEU A 81 5.76 0.20 9.42
N LEU A 82 6.26 -0.99 9.79
CA LEU A 82 6.67 -1.98 8.81
C LEU A 82 5.50 -2.44 7.94
N ALA A 83 4.33 -2.71 8.53
CA ALA A 83 3.14 -3.11 7.78
C ALA A 83 2.76 -2.04 6.75
N MET A 84 2.71 -0.76 7.16
CA MET A 84 2.44 0.38 6.28
C MET A 84 3.42 0.44 5.10
N PHE A 85 4.73 0.34 5.40
CA PHE A 85 5.75 0.33 4.37
C PHE A 85 5.59 -0.83 3.38
N VAL A 86 5.35 -2.04 3.87
CA VAL A 86 5.18 -3.22 3.03
C VAL A 86 3.93 -3.08 2.15
N TYR A 87 2.81 -2.59 2.67
CA TYR A 87 1.60 -2.39 1.87
C TYR A 87 1.78 -1.32 0.79
N LEU A 88 2.49 -0.23 1.10
CA LEU A 88 2.91 0.75 0.09
C LEU A 88 3.70 0.07 -1.04
N VAL A 89 4.74 -0.69 -0.71
CA VAL A 89 5.58 -1.38 -1.70
C VAL A 89 4.76 -2.37 -2.54
N LEU A 90 3.88 -3.16 -1.92
CA LEU A 90 3.01 -4.10 -2.62
C LEU A 90 2.07 -3.39 -3.58
N ALA A 91 1.43 -2.30 -3.15
CA ALA A 91 0.53 -1.53 -4.00
C ALA A 91 1.27 -0.92 -5.21
N PHE A 92 2.47 -0.37 -4.99
CA PHE A 92 3.32 0.10 -6.09
C PHE A 92 3.64 -1.02 -7.09
N GLY A 93 4.00 -2.22 -6.61
CA GLY A 93 4.25 -3.39 -7.44
C GLY A 93 3.02 -3.81 -8.26
N ILE A 94 1.85 -3.87 -7.63
CA ILE A 94 0.58 -4.22 -8.29
C ILE A 94 0.21 -3.19 -9.37
N ILE A 95 0.38 -1.89 -9.09
CA ILE A 95 0.13 -0.82 -10.07
C ILE A 95 1.08 -0.95 -11.25
N LYS A 96 2.38 -1.21 -11.01
CA LYS A 96 3.35 -1.44 -12.09
C LYS A 96 2.95 -2.65 -12.94
N LEU A 97 2.47 -3.72 -12.33
CA LEU A 97 1.97 -4.90 -13.05
C LEU A 97 0.76 -4.57 -13.94
N PHE A 98 -0.21 -3.78 -13.44
CA PHE A 98 -1.31 -3.30 -14.28
C PHE A 98 -0.80 -2.47 -15.45
N LEU A 99 0.08 -1.50 -15.20
CA LEU A 99 0.60 -0.62 -16.24
C LEU A 99 1.43 -1.37 -17.30
N MET A 100 2.05 -2.49 -16.95
CA MET A 100 2.74 -3.37 -17.91
C MET A 100 1.77 -4.02 -18.92
N GLY A 101 0.50 -4.18 -18.56
CA GLY A 101 -0.56 -4.64 -19.47
C GLY A 101 -1.00 -3.62 -20.51
N LYS A 102 -0.40 -2.41 -20.53
CA LYS A 102 -0.71 -1.39 -21.55
C LYS A 102 -0.27 -1.88 -22.93
N THR A 103 -1.22 -1.91 -23.86
CA THR A 103 -0.96 -2.27 -25.26
C THR A 103 -0.03 -1.25 -25.91
N VAL A 104 0.99 -1.72 -26.63
CA VAL A 104 1.91 -0.90 -27.45
C VAL A 104 1.89 -1.40 -28.89
N SER A 105 2.04 -0.51 -29.87
CA SER A 105 2.17 -0.92 -31.27
C SER A 105 3.58 -1.37 -31.61
N THR A 106 3.76 -2.27 -32.58
CA THR A 106 5.08 -2.80 -32.98
C THR A 106 6.13 -1.71 -33.26
N PRO A 107 5.82 -0.60 -33.98
CA PRO A 107 6.80 0.47 -34.20
C PRO A 107 7.20 1.19 -32.91
N GLU A 108 6.25 1.41 -32.01
CA GLU A 108 6.49 2.02 -30.69
C GLU A 108 7.36 1.10 -29.80
N ALA A 109 7.09 -0.21 -29.83
CA ALA A 109 7.87 -1.20 -29.11
C ALA A 109 9.32 -1.25 -29.62
N ALA A 110 9.52 -1.28 -30.94
CA ALA A 110 10.85 -1.26 -31.55
C ALA A 110 11.64 0.01 -31.17
N ALA A 111 10.99 1.18 -31.21
CA ALA A 111 11.63 2.44 -30.79
C ALA A 111 12.07 2.42 -29.31
N LYS A 112 11.24 1.88 -28.41
CA LYS A 112 11.56 1.75 -26.99
C LYS A 112 12.69 0.75 -26.74
N LEU A 113 12.70 -0.37 -27.45
CA LEU A 113 13.75 -1.40 -27.33
C LEU A 113 15.10 -0.84 -27.78
N ASN A 114 15.17 -0.20 -28.96
CA ASN A 114 16.41 0.43 -29.44
C ASN A 114 16.91 1.51 -28.47
N ALA A 115 16.01 2.27 -27.83
CA ALA A 115 16.40 3.24 -26.82
C ALA A 115 16.95 2.59 -25.53
N GLN A 116 16.48 1.39 -25.17
CA GLN A 116 17.00 0.63 -24.02
C GLN A 116 18.38 0.03 -24.30
N GLU A 117 18.65 -0.42 -25.52
CA GLU A 117 19.97 -0.95 -25.91
C GLU A 117 21.07 0.13 -25.91
N ASN A 118 20.69 1.40 -26.11
CA ASN A 118 21.61 2.53 -26.20
C ASN A 118 21.84 3.28 -24.88
N ASN A 119 21.27 2.81 -23.76
CA ASN A 119 21.43 3.37 -22.41
C ASN A 119 22.15 2.37 -21.50
#